data_AF-A0A8S4DPE3-F1
#
_entry.id   AF-A0A8S4DPE3-F1
#
_cell.length_a   1.000
_cell.length_b   1.000
_cell.length_c   1.000
_cell.angle_alpha   90.00
_cell.angle_beta   90.00
_cell.angle_gamma   90.00
#
_symmetry.space_group_name_H-M   'P 1'
#
loop_
_entity.id
_entity.type
_entity.pdbx_description
1 polymer ?
#
loop_
_entity_poly.entity_id
_entity_poly.type
_entity_poly.pdbx_seq_one_letter_code
_entity_poly.pdbx_strand_id
1 'polypeptide(L)'
;MDRNKTKPSKKYDRVMPRVYSDSRLSLNSRSFVTRHEKSPAKVGGKPSISNVSSSVFSELPVVLNDYDPIEHVKKVVTPRVVKPRKTIKSLDPCLSPVKPRVFARPRVSHRPPNSAPSLPRRDTEGWSDSLRQCHSSHSQTQLHELKNEIQSFRETERFQALKAKLYESCGVVLNDDGQLCEDKSVQVEPEEKGTARFLYADDLALASQAATFEEVEGTLTAALRKLGDYYSQNALRPNPSKTQSCAFHLRNHQANRKLDITWEGVKIQHCSSPKYLGVTLDRSLTYKTHCQITKKKVSSRNNLLRRLTSTSWGASPQVLRTSSLALCFSAAEYACPIWARSAHAREVDVALNDTVRIVTGCLKPTPLHKLYSLAGIAPPSIRRKVAWSVEKAKQECDSRHPLYSHTAAPSRLKSRKAFLNSEVSLTDENPQNARLRLWEEKQPQDPFLPLEEKLAPGNSLPWHIWKTLNRLRAEVGCCKDNLCKWGYTVGTNLCDCGTAPQTMEHLLSCPLCPSTCTREDLLQANQNAIKVASFWSGQI
;
A
#
# COMPACT_ATOMS: atom_id res chain seq x y z
N MET A 1 -39.14 13.53 70.51
CA MET A 1 -39.65 13.85 69.16
C MET A 1 -38.48 14.32 68.32
N ASP A 2 -38.14 13.74 67.17
CA ASP A 2 -38.46 12.45 66.58
C ASP A 2 -37.61 12.33 65.32
N ARG A 3 -37.05 11.13 65.13
CA ARG A 3 -36.90 10.41 63.84
C ARG A 3 -35.94 10.93 62.76
N ASN A 4 -34.75 10.32 62.76
CA ASN A 4 -34.29 9.32 61.78
C ASN A 4 -34.94 9.32 60.38
N LYS A 5 -34.08 9.30 59.34
CA LYS A 5 -34.08 8.26 58.29
C LYS A 5 -32.78 8.24 57.46
N THR A 6 -31.84 7.45 57.98
CA THR A 6 -31.05 6.40 57.28
C THR A 6 -30.82 6.47 55.76
N LYS A 7 -29.53 6.59 55.39
CA LYS A 7 -28.96 6.15 54.11
C LYS A 7 -29.04 4.61 53.98
N PRO A 8 -29.44 4.03 52.84
CA PRO A 8 -29.26 2.61 52.62
C PRO A 8 -27.85 2.33 52.09
N SER A 9 -27.03 1.70 52.93
CA SER A 9 -25.89 0.92 52.48
C SER A 9 -26.38 -0.26 51.63
N LYS A 10 -25.92 -0.38 50.39
CA LYS A 10 -25.90 -1.66 49.70
C LYS A 10 -24.45 -2.08 49.51
N LYS A 11 -23.95 -2.79 50.53
CA LYS A 11 -22.94 -3.83 50.35
C LYS A 11 -23.44 -4.76 49.25
N TYR A 12 -22.73 -4.82 48.14
CA TYR A 12 -22.77 -5.99 47.29
C TYR A 12 -21.59 -6.87 47.68
N ASP A 13 -21.83 -7.73 48.66
CA ASP A 13 -21.11 -8.98 48.79
C ASP A 13 -21.41 -9.80 47.53
N ARG A 14 -20.50 -9.76 46.56
CA ARG A 14 -20.36 -10.82 45.57
C ARG A 14 -19.04 -11.51 45.83
N VAL A 15 -19.14 -12.52 46.70
CA VAL A 15 -18.27 -13.68 46.72
C VAL A 15 -18.08 -14.12 45.26
N MET A 16 -16.91 -13.81 44.69
CA MET A 16 -16.48 -14.38 43.42
C MET A 16 -16.26 -15.87 43.68
N PRO A 17 -16.94 -16.78 42.98
CA PRO A 17 -16.50 -18.16 42.98
C PRO A 17 -15.07 -18.16 42.44
N ARG A 18 -14.12 -18.77 43.17
CA ARG A 18 -12.83 -19.17 42.61
C ARG A 18 -13.13 -20.23 41.54
N VAL A 19 -13.43 -19.77 40.33
CA VAL A 19 -13.49 -20.64 39.16
C VAL A 19 -12.05 -20.89 38.75
N TYR A 20 -11.48 -21.97 39.28
CA TYR A 20 -10.43 -22.69 38.58
C TYR A 20 -11.05 -23.16 37.26
N SER A 21 -10.73 -22.45 36.17
CA SER A 21 -11.07 -22.88 34.81
C SER A 21 -9.76 -23.15 34.09
N ASP A 22 -9.29 -24.37 34.31
CA ASP A 22 -8.37 -25.09 33.45
C ASP A 22 -9.01 -25.15 32.05
N SER A 23 -8.71 -24.15 31.22
CA SER A 23 -9.06 -24.15 29.79
C SER A 23 -7.76 -24.13 29.02
N ARG A 24 -7.12 -25.30 29.02
CA ARG A 24 -5.88 -25.56 28.31
C ARG A 24 -6.19 -25.69 26.82
N LEU A 25 -5.82 -24.66 26.07
CA LEU A 25 -5.32 -24.86 24.73
C LEU A 25 -3.87 -24.39 24.79
N SER A 26 -2.94 -25.34 24.90
CA SER A 26 -1.54 -25.07 24.63
C SER A 26 -1.44 -24.49 23.22
N LEU A 27 -0.65 -23.43 23.04
CA LEU A 27 -0.11 -23.15 21.71
C LEU A 27 0.76 -24.36 21.37
N ASN A 28 0.18 -25.30 20.62
CA ASN A 28 0.98 -26.36 19.99
C ASN A 28 2.00 -25.67 19.08
N SER A 29 3.23 -26.20 19.04
CA SER A 29 4.24 -25.74 18.08
C SER A 29 3.61 -25.71 16.70
N ARG A 30 3.50 -24.51 16.12
CA ARG A 30 2.87 -24.28 14.82
C ARG A 30 3.70 -23.22 14.10
N SER A 31 4.28 -23.62 12.98
CA SER A 31 4.98 -22.76 12.03
C SER A 31 4.03 -22.42 10.88
N PHE A 32 3.86 -21.13 10.59
CA PHE A 32 3.12 -20.67 9.42
C PHE A 32 4.06 -19.87 8.52
N VAL A 33 4.35 -20.42 7.33
CA VAL A 33 5.12 -19.76 6.29
C VAL A 33 4.16 -19.31 5.20
N THR A 34 4.16 -18.01 4.90
CA THR A 34 3.33 -17.45 3.83
C THR A 34 4.14 -17.45 2.52
N ARG A 35 3.71 -18.25 1.54
CA ARG A 35 4.34 -18.31 0.21
C ARG A 35 3.80 -17.21 -0.70
N HIS A 36 4.66 -16.65 -1.55
CA HIS A 36 4.28 -15.89 -2.74
C HIS A 36 4.36 -16.80 -3.96
N GLU A 37 3.22 -17.10 -4.59
CA GLU A 37 3.20 -17.76 -5.91
C GLU A 37 2.36 -16.95 -6.91
N LYS A 38 2.92 -16.78 -8.11
CA LYS A 38 2.27 -16.11 -9.24
C LYS A 38 1.08 -16.93 -9.74
N SER A 39 0.00 -16.24 -10.09
CA SER A 39 -1.20 -16.83 -10.72
C SER A 39 -0.86 -17.63 -11.99
N PRO A 40 -1.55 -18.75 -12.28
CA PRO A 40 -1.27 -19.57 -13.44
C PRO A 40 -1.95 -18.97 -14.68
N ALA A 41 -1.20 -18.25 -15.50
CA ALA A 41 -1.58 -17.99 -16.89
C ALA A 41 -0.33 -18.10 -17.78
N LYS A 42 -0.08 -19.31 -18.28
CA LYS A 42 0.82 -19.55 -19.41
C LYS A 42 0.03 -19.35 -20.70
N VAL A 43 0.31 -18.29 -21.45
CA VAL A 43 0.19 -18.26 -22.92
C VAL A 43 1.44 -17.55 -23.45
N GLY A 44 2.10 -18.19 -24.43
CA GLY A 44 3.47 -17.90 -24.83
C GLY A 44 3.67 -16.66 -25.71
N GLY A 45 4.93 -16.20 -25.74
CA GLY A 45 5.46 -15.21 -26.68
C GLY A 45 6.93 -14.90 -26.35
N LYS A 46 7.83 -15.15 -27.31
CA LYS A 46 9.28 -14.89 -27.25
C LYS A 46 9.62 -13.37 -27.33
N PRO A 47 10.85 -12.95 -26.97
CA PRO A 47 11.11 -11.65 -26.35
C PRO A 47 11.49 -10.54 -27.33
N SER A 48 11.27 -9.28 -26.93
CA SER A 48 11.98 -8.11 -27.47
C SER A 48 12.15 -7.06 -26.38
N ILE A 49 13.38 -6.57 -26.27
CA ILE A 49 13.93 -5.71 -25.23
C ILE A 49 13.49 -4.26 -25.43
N SER A 50 12.97 -3.61 -24.37
CA SER A 50 13.35 -2.23 -24.03
C SER A 50 12.95 -1.92 -22.58
N ASN A 51 13.95 -1.56 -21.79
CA ASN A 51 13.88 -1.20 -20.37
C ASN A 51 12.96 0.00 -20.11
N VAL A 52 11.93 -0.18 -19.29
CA VAL A 52 11.45 0.81 -18.30
C VAL A 52 10.90 0.02 -17.10
N SER A 53 11.42 0.28 -15.90
CA SER A 53 11.03 -0.40 -14.65
C SER A 53 9.56 -0.13 -14.28
N SER A 54 8.75 -1.18 -14.16
CA SER A 54 7.31 -1.09 -13.83
C SER A 54 6.90 -1.90 -12.59
N SER A 55 7.74 -1.99 -11.55
CA SER A 55 7.48 -2.83 -10.37
C SER A 55 6.65 -2.16 -9.27
N VAL A 56 5.76 -1.22 -9.59
CA VAL A 56 4.92 -0.52 -8.58
C VAL A 56 3.41 -0.78 -8.75
N PHE A 57 2.99 -1.52 -9.79
CA PHE A 57 1.55 -1.62 -10.13
C PHE A 57 0.93 -3.02 -10.06
N SER A 58 1.68 -4.07 -9.66
CA SER A 58 1.14 -5.43 -9.60
C SER A 58 0.45 -5.80 -8.28
N GLU A 59 0.42 -4.91 -7.28
CA GLU A 59 -0.17 -5.18 -5.95
C GLU A 59 -1.37 -4.26 -5.62
N LEU A 60 -2.08 -3.76 -6.63
CA LEU A 60 -3.37 -3.12 -6.41
C LEU A 60 -4.47 -4.19 -6.33
N PRO A 61 -5.40 -4.11 -5.35
CA PRO A 61 -6.57 -4.97 -5.33
C PRO A 61 -7.39 -4.78 -6.62
N VAL A 62 -7.98 -5.88 -7.10
CA VAL A 62 -8.83 -6.00 -8.29
C VAL A 62 -9.96 -4.97 -8.26
N VAL A 63 -9.72 -3.76 -8.78
CA VAL A 63 -10.71 -2.66 -8.97
C VAL A 63 -10.44 -1.92 -10.28
N LEU A 64 -9.88 -2.61 -11.29
CA LEU A 64 -9.62 -2.04 -12.62
C LEU A 64 -10.14 -3.01 -13.69
N ASN A 65 -11.44 -3.25 -13.70
CA ASN A 65 -12.11 -3.96 -14.81
C ASN A 65 -12.73 -3.00 -15.85
N ASP A 66 -12.63 -1.68 -15.66
CA ASP A 66 -13.29 -0.68 -16.51
C ASP A 66 -12.30 0.19 -17.32
N TYR A 67 -11.08 -0.30 -17.57
CA TYR A 67 -10.11 0.42 -18.42
C TYR A 67 -10.24 -0.02 -19.87
N ASP A 68 -11.02 0.73 -20.66
CA ASP A 68 -10.97 0.66 -22.12
C ASP A 68 -9.84 1.58 -22.63
N PRO A 69 -8.82 1.04 -23.33
CA PRO A 69 -7.77 1.87 -23.92
C PRO A 69 -8.35 2.71 -25.06
N ILE A 70 -8.16 4.03 -24.98
CA ILE A 70 -8.51 4.97 -26.04
C ILE A 70 -7.59 4.73 -27.26
N GLU A 71 -8.17 4.44 -28.42
CA GLU A 71 -7.42 4.34 -29.68
C GLU A 71 -6.79 5.70 -30.05
N HIS A 72 -5.47 5.72 -30.19
CA HIS A 72 -4.72 6.92 -30.56
C HIS A 72 -4.73 7.13 -32.07
N VAL A 73 -5.49 8.12 -32.54
CA VAL A 73 -5.27 8.73 -33.87
C VAL A 73 -3.95 9.50 -33.84
N LYS A 74 -2.97 9.03 -34.63
CA LYS A 74 -1.65 9.68 -34.77
C LYS A 74 -1.80 11.07 -35.40
N LYS A 75 -1.60 12.13 -34.61
CA LYS A 75 -1.23 13.47 -35.13
C LYS A 75 0.27 13.69 -34.90
N VAL A 76 1.00 13.84 -36.00
CA VAL A 76 2.42 14.19 -36.02
C VAL A 76 2.56 15.66 -35.60
N VAL A 77 3.23 15.92 -34.47
CA VAL A 77 3.66 17.27 -34.08
C VAL A 77 5.15 17.23 -33.81
N THR A 78 5.93 17.93 -34.62
CA THR A 78 7.37 18.12 -34.48
C THR A 78 7.69 19.05 -33.29
N PRO A 79 8.62 18.71 -32.39
CA PRO A 79 8.98 19.57 -31.27
C PRO A 79 10.00 20.66 -31.69
N ARG A 80 9.65 21.94 -31.52
CA ARG A 80 10.62 23.05 -31.51
C ARG A 80 11.24 23.16 -30.12
N VAL A 81 12.55 22.94 -30.03
CA VAL A 81 13.35 23.14 -28.82
C VAL A 81 13.76 24.63 -28.74
N VAL A 82 13.33 25.33 -27.69
CA VAL A 82 13.82 26.68 -27.37
C VAL A 82 14.87 26.57 -26.27
N LYS A 83 16.11 27.00 -26.54
CA LYS A 83 17.22 27.04 -25.58
C LYS A 83 17.08 28.25 -24.64
N PRO A 84 17.39 28.13 -23.33
CA PRO A 84 17.47 29.27 -22.43
C PRO A 84 18.76 30.10 -22.64
N ARG A 85 18.64 31.43 -22.58
CA ARG A 85 19.74 32.41 -22.71
C ARG A 85 20.61 32.45 -21.44
N LYS A 86 21.95 32.52 -21.62
CA LYS A 86 22.98 32.79 -20.60
C LYS A 86 23.05 34.29 -20.27
N THR A 87 23.33 34.66 -19.00
CA THR A 87 24.63 35.21 -18.48
C THR A 87 24.43 36.07 -17.22
N ILE A 88 25.21 35.80 -16.14
CA ILE A 88 25.92 36.81 -15.33
C ILE A 88 27.30 36.23 -14.96
N LYS A 89 28.32 37.12 -14.92
CA LYS A 89 29.77 36.89 -14.89
C LYS A 89 30.36 36.56 -13.50
N SER A 90 31.52 35.91 -13.58
CA SER A 90 32.50 35.49 -12.57
C SER A 90 33.28 36.63 -11.88
N LEU A 91 33.70 36.39 -10.63
CA LEU A 91 34.89 36.98 -9.99
C LEU A 91 35.52 35.94 -9.01
N ASP A 92 36.52 35.20 -9.52
CA ASP A 92 37.91 35.00 -9.05
C ASP A 92 38.32 34.54 -7.62
N PRO A 93 39.55 33.97 -7.45
CA PRO A 93 39.77 32.65 -6.83
C PRO A 93 40.69 32.64 -5.60
N CYS A 94 40.60 31.59 -4.77
CA CYS A 94 41.65 31.18 -3.80
C CYS A 94 41.55 29.65 -3.60
N LEU A 95 42.44 28.87 -4.23
CA LEU A 95 43.60 28.18 -3.64
C LEU A 95 43.27 27.04 -2.65
N SER A 96 43.47 25.80 -3.13
CA SER A 96 43.81 24.61 -2.34
C SER A 96 44.45 23.54 -3.24
N PRO A 97 45.31 22.65 -2.69
CA PRO A 97 46.68 22.49 -3.19
C PRO A 97 46.94 21.28 -4.10
N VAL A 98 48.02 21.43 -4.87
CA VAL A 98 48.65 20.47 -5.79
C VAL A 98 49.18 19.23 -5.06
N LYS A 99 48.93 18.03 -5.62
CA LYS A 99 49.68 16.79 -5.29
C LYS A 99 50.73 16.51 -6.39
N PRO A 100 51.92 15.99 -6.03
CA PRO A 100 53.10 16.00 -6.90
C PRO A 100 53.13 14.87 -7.94
N ARG A 101 53.72 15.18 -9.10
CA ARG A 101 54.15 14.23 -10.13
C ARG A 101 55.34 13.41 -9.63
N VAL A 102 55.27 12.09 -9.71
CA VAL A 102 56.40 11.18 -9.55
C VAL A 102 57.01 10.93 -10.94
N PHE A 103 58.30 11.26 -11.08
CA PHE A 103 59.10 11.00 -12.26
C PHE A 103 59.48 9.52 -12.36
N ALA A 104 59.25 8.92 -13.53
CA ALA A 104 59.73 7.59 -13.88
C ALA A 104 61.24 7.63 -14.19
N ARG A 105 61.99 6.65 -13.66
CA ARG A 105 63.43 6.43 -13.90
C ARG A 105 63.67 5.79 -15.28
N PRO A 106 64.78 6.09 -15.97
CA PRO A 106 65.13 5.47 -17.25
C PRO A 106 65.63 4.03 -17.04
N ARG A 107 65.23 3.10 -17.91
CA ARG A 107 65.88 1.78 -18.02
C ARG A 107 66.73 1.71 -19.28
N VAL A 108 68.00 1.45 -19.03
CA VAL A 108 69.10 1.21 -19.98
C VAL A 108 68.92 -0.15 -20.66
N SER A 109 69.15 -0.21 -21.96
CA SER A 109 69.18 -1.43 -22.78
C SER A 109 70.58 -2.06 -22.77
N HIS A 110 70.67 -3.34 -22.42
CA HIS A 110 71.86 -4.18 -22.66
C HIS A 110 71.60 -5.10 -23.87
N ARG A 111 72.50 -5.08 -24.85
CA ARG A 111 72.65 -6.11 -25.90
C ARG A 111 73.77 -7.09 -25.51
N PRO A 112 73.66 -8.39 -25.83
CA PRO A 112 74.80 -9.28 -26.07
C PRO A 112 75.08 -9.46 -27.59
N PRO A 113 76.27 -9.98 -27.97
CA PRO A 113 76.87 -9.74 -29.28
C PRO A 113 76.64 -10.85 -30.33
N ASN A 114 76.99 -10.47 -31.56
CA ASN A 114 77.05 -11.21 -32.82
C ASN A 114 77.53 -12.66 -32.74
N SER A 115 76.94 -13.52 -33.57
CA SER A 115 77.66 -14.47 -34.44
C SER A 115 76.68 -15.14 -35.42
N ALA A 116 76.82 -14.82 -36.71
CA ALA A 116 76.41 -15.70 -37.79
C ALA A 116 77.45 -15.55 -38.93
N PRO A 117 78.07 -16.64 -39.42
CA PRO A 117 79.05 -16.53 -40.50
C PRO A 117 78.45 -16.86 -41.89
N SER A 118 79.13 -16.30 -42.90
CA SER A 118 79.27 -16.72 -44.31
C SER A 118 78.23 -16.32 -45.39
N LEU A 119 78.73 -15.43 -46.27
CA LEU A 119 78.85 -15.54 -47.75
C LEU A 119 77.64 -15.18 -48.67
N PRO A 120 77.90 -14.73 -49.93
CA PRO A 120 77.36 -13.48 -50.45
C PRO A 120 76.55 -13.56 -51.78
N ARG A 121 75.92 -12.42 -52.11
CA ARG A 121 75.64 -11.85 -53.46
C ARG A 121 74.85 -12.66 -54.52
N ARG A 122 73.76 -12.04 -55.00
CA ARG A 122 73.52 -11.53 -56.37
C ARG A 122 72.05 -11.12 -56.47
N ASP A 123 71.75 -9.84 -56.65
CA ASP A 123 71.62 -9.11 -57.92
C ASP A 123 70.40 -9.53 -58.76
N THR A 124 69.72 -8.48 -59.24
CA THR A 124 68.86 -8.36 -60.42
C THR A 124 67.39 -8.81 -60.39
N GLU A 125 66.56 -7.78 -60.62
CA GLU A 125 65.47 -7.72 -61.59
C GLU A 125 64.17 -8.50 -61.36
N GLY A 126 63.12 -7.70 -61.12
CA GLY A 126 61.90 -7.73 -61.92
C GLY A 126 60.95 -8.91 -61.74
N TRP A 127 59.69 -8.59 -61.50
CA TRP A 127 58.54 -8.89 -62.36
C TRP A 127 57.26 -8.94 -61.52
N SER A 128 56.17 -8.69 -62.24
CA SER A 128 54.91 -8.07 -61.88
C SER A 128 53.94 -8.89 -61.03
N ASP A 129 53.05 -8.12 -60.40
CA ASP A 129 51.76 -8.51 -59.84
C ASP A 129 51.06 -9.63 -60.61
N SER A 130 50.95 -10.79 -59.97
CA SER A 130 49.88 -11.78 -60.15
C SER A 130 50.03 -12.84 -59.08
N LEU A 131 48.98 -13.04 -58.27
CA LEU A 131 48.78 -14.14 -57.31
C LEU A 131 49.42 -14.00 -55.91
N ARG A 132 48.89 -13.06 -55.11
CA ARG A 132 48.61 -13.34 -53.68
C ARG A 132 47.26 -12.76 -53.28
N GLN A 133 46.20 -13.54 -53.49
CA GLN A 133 44.96 -13.40 -52.72
C GLN A 133 45.30 -13.69 -51.24
N CYS A 134 45.43 -12.65 -50.41
CA CYS A 134 45.54 -12.80 -48.97
C CYS A 134 44.15 -12.91 -48.34
N HIS A 135 43.66 -14.13 -48.17
CA HIS A 135 42.45 -14.48 -47.39
C HIS A 135 42.64 -14.34 -45.85
N SER A 136 43.41 -13.36 -45.36
CA SER A 136 43.84 -13.32 -43.95
C SER A 136 43.03 -12.40 -43.04
N SER A 137 42.17 -11.51 -43.56
CA SER A 137 41.45 -10.53 -42.72
C SER A 137 40.14 -11.08 -42.14
N HIS A 138 39.38 -11.85 -42.91
CA HIS A 138 38.06 -12.33 -42.48
C HIS A 138 38.13 -13.52 -41.51
N SER A 139 39.19 -14.32 -41.60
CA SER A 139 39.44 -15.45 -40.70
C SER A 139 39.99 -14.99 -39.35
N GLN A 140 40.82 -13.95 -39.31
CA GLN A 140 41.34 -13.38 -38.06
C GLN A 140 40.27 -12.65 -37.25
N THR A 141 39.29 -11.99 -37.89
CA THR A 141 38.17 -11.35 -37.19
C THR A 141 37.23 -12.39 -36.57
N GLN A 142 36.88 -13.45 -37.30
CA GLN A 142 36.07 -14.55 -36.77
C GLN A 142 36.75 -15.26 -35.60
N LEU A 143 38.07 -15.45 -35.64
CA LEU A 143 38.84 -16.07 -34.56
C LEU A 143 38.91 -15.17 -33.32
N HIS A 144 38.92 -13.85 -33.51
CA HIS A 144 38.85 -12.89 -32.42
C HIS A 144 37.44 -12.84 -31.80
N GLU A 145 36.39 -12.86 -32.62
CA GLU A 145 35.00 -12.96 -32.17
C GLU A 145 34.76 -14.24 -31.38
N LEU A 146 35.22 -15.41 -31.87
CA LEU A 146 35.13 -16.67 -31.15
C LEU A 146 35.89 -16.64 -29.82
N LYS A 147 37.06 -15.99 -29.74
CA LYS A 147 37.79 -15.84 -28.47
C LYS A 147 37.03 -14.98 -27.48
N ASN A 148 36.41 -13.89 -27.94
CA ASN A 148 35.59 -13.02 -27.10
C ASN A 148 34.32 -13.73 -26.63
N GLU A 149 33.70 -14.54 -27.50
CA GLU A 149 32.54 -15.37 -27.17
C GLU A 149 32.89 -16.42 -26.12
N ILE A 150 33.99 -17.16 -26.30
CA ILE A 150 34.50 -18.14 -25.31
C ILE A 150 34.80 -17.47 -23.97
N GLN A 151 35.39 -16.27 -23.99
CA GLN A 151 35.68 -15.54 -22.76
C GLN A 151 34.40 -15.06 -22.06
N SER A 152 33.42 -14.55 -22.81
CA SER A 152 32.12 -14.18 -22.28
C SER A 152 31.39 -15.38 -21.67
N PHE A 153 31.48 -16.55 -22.31
CA PHE A 153 30.90 -17.79 -21.82
C PHE A 153 31.54 -18.24 -20.49
N ARG A 154 32.87 -18.19 -20.41
CA ARG A 154 33.61 -18.50 -19.16
C ARG A 154 33.30 -17.52 -18.04
N GLU A 155 33.09 -16.24 -18.36
CA GLU A 155 32.68 -15.23 -17.38
C GLU A 155 31.24 -15.48 -16.91
N THR A 156 30.32 -15.86 -17.80
CA THR A 156 28.95 -16.24 -17.42
C THR A 156 28.91 -17.51 -16.58
N GLU A 157 29.72 -18.53 -16.89
CA GLU A 157 29.83 -19.74 -16.06
C GLU A 157 30.40 -19.43 -14.68
N ARG A 158 31.45 -18.61 -14.60
CA ARG A 158 32.01 -18.17 -13.30
C ARG A 158 30.99 -17.39 -12.49
N PHE A 159 30.24 -16.50 -13.13
CA PHE A 159 29.18 -15.73 -12.48
C PHE A 159 28.04 -16.64 -12.02
N GLN A 160 27.60 -17.59 -12.85
CA GLN A 160 26.59 -18.58 -12.49
C GLN A 160 27.05 -19.49 -11.35
N ALA A 161 28.31 -19.95 -11.34
CA ALA A 161 28.86 -20.75 -10.26
C ALA A 161 28.98 -19.95 -8.94
N LEU A 162 29.36 -18.67 -9.01
CA LEU A 162 29.42 -17.79 -7.84
C LEU A 162 28.01 -17.48 -7.32
N LYS A 163 27.06 -17.28 -8.22
CA LYS A 163 25.63 -17.15 -7.90
C LYS A 163 25.13 -18.44 -7.23
N ALA A 164 25.33 -19.61 -7.84
CA ALA A 164 24.94 -20.90 -7.26
C ALA A 164 25.51 -21.09 -5.86
N LYS A 165 26.80 -20.82 -5.64
CA LYS A 165 27.42 -20.88 -4.30
C LYS A 165 26.80 -19.91 -3.29
N LEU A 166 26.52 -18.67 -3.70
CA LEU A 166 25.87 -17.67 -2.83
C LEU A 166 24.43 -18.09 -2.50
N TYR A 167 23.67 -18.54 -3.48
CA TYR A 167 22.29 -18.98 -3.28
C TYR A 167 22.23 -20.29 -2.47
N GLU A 168 23.15 -21.22 -2.69
CA GLU A 168 23.32 -22.44 -1.88
C GLU A 168 23.67 -22.09 -0.43
N SER A 169 24.55 -21.09 -0.20
CA SER A 169 24.82 -20.58 1.16
C SER A 169 23.61 -19.93 1.83
N CYS A 170 22.64 -19.48 1.03
CA CYS A 170 21.34 -18.97 1.48
C CYS A 170 20.23 -20.04 1.48
N GLY A 171 20.55 -21.32 1.26
CA GLY A 171 19.59 -22.43 1.26
C GLY A 171 18.74 -22.58 -0.01
N VAL A 172 19.14 -21.96 -1.12
CA VAL A 172 18.42 -21.98 -2.42
C VAL A 172 19.20 -22.81 -3.44
N VAL A 173 18.60 -23.89 -3.93
CA VAL A 173 19.20 -24.80 -4.92
C VAL A 173 18.77 -24.39 -6.34
N LEU A 174 19.71 -24.38 -7.28
CA LEU A 174 19.60 -23.60 -8.51
C LEU A 174 19.62 -24.33 -9.87
N ASN A 175 19.42 -25.64 -10.07
CA ASN A 175 19.48 -26.32 -11.40
C ASN A 175 20.76 -26.02 -12.23
N ASP A 176 21.09 -26.87 -13.19
CA ASP A 176 22.25 -26.61 -14.08
C ASP A 176 22.01 -25.39 -15.01
N ASP A 177 20.74 -25.01 -15.23
CA ASP A 177 20.33 -23.84 -16.03
C ASP A 177 20.20 -22.53 -15.22
N GLY A 178 20.53 -22.53 -13.91
CA GLY A 178 20.38 -21.36 -13.04
C GLY A 178 18.93 -21.00 -12.68
N GLN A 179 18.00 -21.94 -12.85
CA GLN A 179 16.58 -21.84 -12.50
C GLN A 179 16.31 -22.45 -11.11
N LEU A 180 15.33 -21.94 -10.38
CA LEU A 180 15.02 -22.39 -9.01
C LEU A 180 14.55 -23.85 -8.98
N CYS A 181 15.36 -24.73 -8.36
CA CYS A 181 15.23 -26.19 -8.37
C CYS A 181 14.46 -26.72 -7.15
N GLU A 182 13.33 -26.11 -6.83
CA GLU A 182 12.61 -26.25 -5.56
C GLU A 182 13.11 -25.31 -4.46
N ASP A 183 12.16 -24.53 -3.96
CA ASP A 183 12.34 -23.58 -2.88
C ASP A 183 12.44 -24.34 -1.55
N LYS A 184 13.63 -24.89 -1.26
CA LYS A 184 13.97 -25.40 0.09
C LYS A 184 14.02 -24.28 1.14
N SER A 185 13.71 -23.03 0.77
CA SER A 185 13.61 -21.87 1.67
C SER A 185 12.37 -21.87 2.58
N VAL A 186 11.66 -23.00 2.72
CA VAL A 186 11.02 -23.26 4.02
C VAL A 186 12.17 -23.45 5.01
N GLN A 187 12.67 -22.33 5.53
CA GLN A 187 13.55 -22.29 6.67
C GLN A 187 12.88 -23.14 7.75
N VAL A 188 13.34 -24.39 7.89
CA VAL A 188 12.98 -25.23 9.03
C VAL A 188 13.78 -24.69 10.20
N GLU A 189 13.46 -23.46 10.61
CA GLU A 189 14.01 -22.87 11.82
C GLU A 189 13.61 -23.80 12.99
N PRO A 190 14.47 -23.96 14.00
CA PRO A 190 14.22 -24.89 15.09
C PRO A 190 12.93 -24.52 15.83
N GLU A 191 12.01 -25.47 15.88
CA GLU A 191 10.75 -25.32 16.61
C GLU A 191 10.97 -25.49 18.12
N GLU A 192 10.49 -24.54 18.91
CA GLU A 192 10.46 -24.62 20.37
C GLU A 192 9.04 -24.91 20.84
N LYS A 193 8.90 -25.94 21.69
CA LYS A 193 7.59 -26.31 22.26
C LYS A 193 7.01 -25.12 23.02
N GLY A 194 5.72 -24.84 22.80
CA GLY A 194 5.02 -23.72 23.44
C GLY A 194 5.26 -22.35 22.79
N THR A 195 5.87 -22.31 21.60
CA THR A 195 5.96 -21.11 20.76
C THR A 195 5.17 -21.25 19.47
N ALA A 196 4.56 -20.14 19.04
CA ALA A 196 4.01 -19.97 17.71
C ALA A 196 4.88 -19.00 16.91
N ARG A 197 5.06 -19.29 15.62
CA ARG A 197 5.92 -18.50 14.73
C ARG A 197 5.10 -17.93 13.58
N PHE A 198 5.28 -16.66 13.30
CA PHE A 198 4.70 -15.97 12.16
C PHE A 198 5.85 -15.40 11.35
N LEU A 199 6.05 -15.91 10.13
CA LEU A 199 7.15 -15.50 9.26
C LEU A 199 6.60 -14.87 7.98
N TYR A 200 7.16 -13.72 7.62
CA TYR A 200 6.93 -13.07 6.33
C TYR A 200 8.25 -12.48 5.84
N ALA A 201 8.82 -13.03 4.77
CA ALA A 201 10.17 -12.69 4.33
C ALA A 201 11.18 -12.76 5.50
N ASP A 202 11.86 -11.65 5.82
CA ASP A 202 12.79 -11.53 6.95
C ASP A 202 12.12 -11.15 8.28
N ASP A 203 10.85 -10.73 8.26
CA ASP A 203 10.09 -10.39 9.47
C ASP A 203 9.59 -11.68 10.17
N LEU A 204 10.24 -12.03 11.28
CA LEU A 204 9.82 -13.12 12.18
C LEU A 204 9.19 -12.56 13.46
N ALA A 205 7.99 -13.04 13.79
CA ALA A 205 7.36 -12.85 15.09
C ALA A 205 7.22 -14.17 15.84
N LEU A 206 7.74 -14.20 17.07
CA LEU A 206 7.59 -15.30 18.01
C LEU A 206 6.53 -14.93 19.05
N ALA A 207 5.62 -15.86 19.32
CA ALA A 207 4.61 -15.72 20.36
C ALA A 207 4.65 -16.91 21.31
N SER A 208 4.47 -16.65 22.59
CA SER A 208 4.30 -17.66 23.64
C SER A 208 3.14 -17.25 24.54
N GLN A 209 2.45 -18.25 25.10
CA GLN A 209 1.33 -18.06 26.02
C GLN A 209 1.52 -18.97 27.23
N ALA A 210 1.55 -18.38 28.42
CA ALA A 210 1.68 -19.10 29.68
C ALA A 210 0.86 -18.42 30.79
N ALA A 211 0.82 -19.02 31.98
CA ALA A 211 0.05 -18.49 33.11
C ALA A 211 0.78 -17.34 33.84
N THR A 212 2.11 -17.37 33.80
CA THR A 212 3.01 -16.40 34.42
C THR A 212 3.89 -15.71 33.37
N PHE A 213 4.41 -14.52 33.69
CA PHE A 213 5.30 -13.81 32.75
C PHE A 213 6.66 -14.50 32.67
N GLU A 214 7.10 -15.08 33.79
CA GLU A 214 8.37 -15.77 33.96
C GLU A 214 8.45 -17.02 33.06
N GLU A 215 7.35 -17.77 32.94
CA GLU A 215 7.23 -18.88 31.98
C GLU A 215 7.32 -18.40 30.52
N VAL A 216 6.66 -17.29 30.19
CA VAL A 216 6.72 -16.69 28.83
C VAL A 216 8.15 -16.22 28.52
N GLU A 217 8.79 -15.52 29.45
CA GLU A 217 10.17 -15.03 29.33
C GLU A 217 11.15 -16.19 29.14
N GLY A 218 11.02 -17.25 29.95
CA GLY A 218 11.85 -18.45 29.83
C GLY A 218 11.67 -19.16 28.48
N THR A 219 10.43 -19.33 28.04
CA THR A 219 10.10 -19.99 26.75
C THR A 219 10.62 -19.17 25.57
N LEU A 220 10.40 -17.85 25.55
CA LEU A 220 10.88 -16.97 24.48
C LEU A 220 12.41 -16.88 24.47
N THR A 221 13.07 -16.81 25.62
CA THR A 221 14.53 -16.79 25.73
C THR A 221 15.14 -18.10 25.21
N ALA A 222 14.53 -19.24 25.52
CA ALA A 222 14.97 -20.54 24.98
C ALA A 222 14.80 -20.62 23.45
N ALA A 223 13.67 -20.14 22.93
CA ALA A 223 13.41 -20.11 21.49
C ALA A 223 14.39 -19.20 20.74
N LEU A 224 14.68 -18.01 21.29
CA LEU A 224 15.66 -17.07 20.73
C LEU A 224 17.08 -17.63 20.75
N ARG A 225 17.46 -18.38 21.80
CA ARG A 225 18.76 -19.07 21.84
C ARG A 225 18.91 -20.06 20.70
N LYS A 226 17.92 -20.95 20.50
CA LYS A 226 17.92 -21.90 19.39
C LYS A 226 17.95 -21.22 18.02
N LEU A 227 17.27 -20.09 17.89
CA LEU A 227 17.34 -19.25 16.70
C LEU A 227 18.72 -18.65 16.48
N GLY A 228 19.41 -18.22 17.54
CA GLY A 228 20.79 -17.75 17.48
C GLY A 228 21.74 -18.83 16.97
N ASP A 229 21.59 -20.06 17.49
CA ASP A 229 22.36 -21.22 17.04
C ASP A 229 22.10 -21.52 15.55
N TYR A 230 20.82 -21.53 15.15
CA TYR A 230 20.42 -21.74 13.76
C TYR A 230 20.96 -20.64 12.82
N TYR A 231 20.84 -19.37 13.20
CA TYR A 231 21.38 -18.28 12.40
C TYR A 231 22.89 -18.39 12.26
N SER A 232 23.60 -18.72 13.34
CA SER A 232 25.05 -18.93 13.31
C SER A 232 25.45 -20.07 12.37
N GLN A 233 24.73 -21.20 12.41
CA GLN A 233 24.97 -22.35 11.53
C GLN A 233 24.71 -22.04 10.05
N ASN A 234 23.78 -21.14 9.76
CA ASN A 234 23.40 -20.74 8.41
C ASN A 234 24.03 -19.41 7.96
N ALA A 235 25.10 -18.96 8.63
CA ALA A 235 25.81 -17.72 8.34
C ALA A 235 24.92 -16.45 8.34
N LEU A 236 23.80 -16.48 9.06
CA LEU A 236 22.91 -15.35 9.32
C LEU A 236 23.33 -14.64 10.62
N ARG A 237 23.06 -13.33 10.69
CA ARG A 237 23.36 -12.53 11.88
C ARG A 237 22.09 -12.04 12.55
N PRO A 238 21.80 -12.44 13.80
CA PRO A 238 20.68 -11.87 14.55
C PRO A 238 20.88 -10.37 14.78
N ASN A 239 19.78 -9.62 14.90
CA ASN A 239 19.82 -8.20 15.24
C ASN A 239 18.96 -7.90 16.48
N PRO A 240 19.46 -8.20 17.70
CA PRO A 240 18.73 -7.99 18.95
C PRO A 240 18.28 -6.54 19.16
N SER A 241 19.03 -5.56 18.63
CA SER A 241 18.71 -4.13 18.75
C SER A 241 17.49 -3.72 17.92
N LYS A 242 17.18 -4.44 16.83
CA LYS A 242 15.96 -4.23 16.04
C LYS A 242 14.77 -5.02 16.59
N THR A 243 15.03 -6.11 17.31
CA THR A 243 14.01 -6.96 17.90
C THR A 243 13.29 -6.23 19.05
N GLN A 244 11.98 -6.40 19.11
CA GLN A 244 11.14 -5.76 20.13
C GLN A 244 10.28 -6.80 20.85
N SER A 245 10.06 -6.61 22.15
CA SER A 245 9.20 -7.48 22.96
C SER A 245 7.85 -6.83 23.29
N CYS A 246 6.77 -7.50 22.85
CA CYS A 246 5.35 -7.30 23.12
C CYS A 246 4.80 -8.15 24.28
N ALA A 247 4.14 -7.59 25.30
CA ALA A 247 3.28 -8.38 26.20
C ALA A 247 1.80 -8.02 25.98
N PHE A 248 0.98 -9.02 25.65
CA PHE A 248 -0.48 -8.87 25.51
C PHE A 248 -1.17 -9.49 26.72
N HIS A 249 -1.87 -8.67 27.51
CA HIS A 249 -2.51 -9.15 28.74
C HIS A 249 -3.88 -8.51 28.95
N LEU A 250 -4.85 -9.28 29.46
CA LEU A 250 -6.22 -8.81 29.68
C LEU A 250 -6.37 -7.95 30.94
N ARG A 251 -5.58 -8.22 31.99
CA ARG A 251 -5.66 -7.46 33.25
C ARG A 251 -4.88 -6.15 33.14
N ASN A 252 -5.57 -5.03 33.38
CA ASN A 252 -4.96 -3.69 33.33
C ASN A 252 -3.90 -3.45 34.40
N HIS A 253 -3.97 -4.11 35.56
CA HIS A 253 -2.95 -3.95 36.61
C HIS A 253 -1.55 -4.44 36.18
N GLN A 254 -1.49 -5.44 35.29
CA GLN A 254 -0.24 -5.96 34.75
C GLN A 254 0.10 -5.34 33.38
N ALA A 255 -0.57 -4.24 33.02
CA ALA A 255 -0.45 -3.63 31.70
C ALA A 255 0.96 -3.09 31.38
N ASN A 256 1.68 -2.67 32.43
CA ASN A 256 3.00 -2.07 32.31
C ASN A 256 4.14 -3.06 32.55
N ARG A 257 3.85 -4.37 32.66
CA ARG A 257 4.88 -5.39 32.80
C ARG A 257 5.70 -5.43 31.53
N LYS A 258 7.00 -5.18 31.68
CA LYS A 258 8.00 -5.32 30.62
C LYS A 258 8.58 -6.72 30.73
N LEU A 259 8.68 -7.40 29.59
CA LEU A 259 9.30 -8.72 29.52
C LEU A 259 10.81 -8.57 29.70
N ASP A 260 11.39 -9.40 30.56
CA ASP A 260 12.84 -9.52 30.70
C ASP A 260 13.35 -10.67 29.83
N ILE A 261 13.74 -10.34 28.60
CA ILE A 261 14.21 -11.31 27.60
C ILE A 261 15.58 -10.84 27.14
N THR A 262 16.54 -11.76 27.12
CA THR A 262 17.90 -11.53 26.63
C THR A 262 18.18 -12.41 25.41
N TRP A 263 18.86 -11.84 24.42
CA TRP A 263 19.29 -12.55 23.22
C TRP A 263 20.69 -12.08 22.82
N GLU A 264 21.62 -13.02 22.64
CA GLU A 264 23.05 -12.73 22.39
C GLU A 264 23.66 -11.75 23.42
N GLY A 265 23.28 -11.91 24.70
CA GLY A 265 23.72 -11.03 25.79
C GLY A 265 23.08 -9.63 25.80
N VAL A 266 22.20 -9.31 24.85
CA VAL A 266 21.50 -8.02 24.76
C VAL A 266 20.07 -8.16 25.29
N LYS A 267 19.66 -7.24 26.17
CA LYS A 267 18.28 -7.16 26.65
C LYS A 267 17.37 -6.59 25.56
N ILE A 268 16.33 -7.33 25.18
CA ILE A 268 15.39 -6.90 24.13
C ILE A 268 14.55 -5.72 24.61
N GLN A 269 14.42 -4.71 23.76
CA GLN A 269 13.65 -3.52 24.07
C GLN A 269 12.15 -3.83 24.10
N HIS A 270 11.49 -3.45 25.20
CA HIS A 270 10.04 -3.50 25.28
C HIS A 270 9.39 -2.37 24.47
N CYS A 271 8.39 -2.72 23.66
CA CYS A 271 7.60 -1.76 22.88
C CYS A 271 6.11 -1.93 23.22
N SER A 272 5.43 -0.86 23.66
CA SER A 272 4.01 -0.94 24.04
C SER A 272 3.04 -1.02 22.86
N SER A 273 3.51 -0.72 21.65
CA SER A 273 2.71 -0.71 20.43
C SER A 273 3.57 -1.15 19.24
N PRO A 274 4.03 -2.41 19.22
CA PRO A 274 4.87 -2.91 18.14
C PRO A 274 4.10 -2.84 16.81
N LYS A 275 4.85 -2.59 15.74
CA LYS A 275 4.33 -2.60 14.38
C LYS A 275 4.80 -3.89 13.72
N TYR A 276 3.86 -4.69 13.23
CA TYR A 276 4.13 -5.92 12.51
C TYR A 276 3.35 -5.91 11.19
N LEU A 277 4.05 -6.11 10.06
CA LEU A 277 3.48 -6.10 8.70
C LEU A 277 2.54 -4.89 8.45
N GLY A 278 2.95 -3.71 8.91
CA GLY A 278 2.16 -2.49 8.71
C GLY A 278 1.04 -2.24 9.73
N VAL A 279 0.72 -3.20 10.60
CA VAL A 279 -0.32 -3.09 11.63
C VAL A 279 0.29 -2.78 12.99
N THR A 280 -0.23 -1.75 13.66
CA THR A 280 0.22 -1.39 15.02
C THR A 280 -0.64 -2.10 16.07
N LEU A 281 -0.02 -2.94 16.89
CA LEU A 281 -0.72 -3.74 17.90
C LEU A 281 -0.63 -3.04 19.26
N ASP A 282 -1.73 -2.49 19.77
CA ASP A 282 -1.77 -2.04 21.17
C ASP A 282 -1.94 -3.24 22.11
N ARG A 283 -1.46 -3.11 23.34
CA ARG A 283 -1.53 -4.16 24.39
C ARG A 283 -2.90 -4.84 24.51
N SER A 284 -3.98 -4.06 24.36
CA SER A 284 -5.36 -4.53 24.49
C SER A 284 -6.00 -5.01 23.18
N LEU A 285 -5.26 -4.95 22.06
CA LEU A 285 -5.72 -5.24 20.70
C LEU A 285 -7.02 -4.48 20.38
N THR A 286 -7.12 -3.23 20.85
CA THR A 286 -8.21 -2.31 20.47
C THR A 286 -7.96 -1.67 19.11
N TYR A 287 -6.73 -1.72 18.60
CA TYR A 287 -6.25 -1.06 17.39
C TYR A 287 -6.45 0.45 17.40
N LYS A 288 -6.58 1.08 18.58
CA LYS A 288 -6.75 2.54 18.71
C LYS A 288 -5.60 3.30 18.05
N THR A 289 -4.36 2.98 18.43
CA THR A 289 -3.15 3.62 17.88
C THR A 289 -3.06 3.41 16.37
N HIS A 290 -3.38 2.20 15.89
CA HIS A 290 -3.42 1.89 14.46
C HIS A 290 -4.45 2.74 13.70
N CYS A 291 -5.68 2.85 14.22
CA CYS A 291 -6.73 3.67 13.61
C CYS A 291 -6.33 5.16 13.56
N GLN A 292 -5.69 5.68 14.61
CA GLN A 292 -5.19 7.06 14.65
C GLN A 292 -4.08 7.32 13.63
N ILE A 293 -3.12 6.41 13.51
CA ILE A 293 -2.06 6.47 12.49
C ILE A 293 -2.68 6.41 11.09
N THR A 294 -3.62 5.48 10.88
CA THR A 294 -4.32 5.31 9.59
C THR A 294 -5.12 6.57 9.23
N LYS A 295 -5.86 7.15 10.17
CA LYS A 295 -6.56 8.44 10.00
C LYS A 295 -5.59 9.54 9.56
N LYS A 296 -4.44 9.68 10.22
CA LYS A 296 -3.41 10.66 9.85
C LYS A 296 -2.86 10.40 8.45
N LYS A 297 -2.61 9.14 8.10
CA LYS A 297 -2.14 8.71 6.77
C LYS A 297 -3.16 9.08 5.68
N VAL A 298 -4.44 8.77 5.87
CA VAL A 298 -5.52 9.15 4.95
C VAL A 298 -5.65 10.66 4.86
N SER A 299 -5.58 11.37 5.98
CA SER A 299 -5.66 12.85 6.01
C SER A 299 -4.51 13.50 5.22
N SER A 300 -3.31 12.95 5.30
CA SER A 300 -2.17 13.39 4.49
C SER A 300 -2.41 13.16 3.00
N ARG A 301 -2.96 12.00 2.62
CA ARG A 301 -3.32 11.69 1.23
C ARG A 301 -4.47 12.57 0.71
N ASN A 302 -5.42 12.94 1.57
CA ASN A 302 -6.45 13.94 1.24
C ASN A 302 -5.86 15.31 0.88
N ASN A 303 -4.71 15.67 1.47
CA ASN A 303 -4.04 16.92 1.09
C ASN A 303 -3.45 16.84 -0.33
N LEU A 304 -3.08 15.65 -0.82
CA LEU A 304 -2.71 15.46 -2.22
C LEU A 304 -3.92 15.57 -3.14
N LEU A 305 -5.05 14.94 -2.78
CA LEU A 305 -6.30 15.07 -3.56
C LEU A 305 -6.78 16.52 -3.62
N ARG A 306 -6.66 17.27 -2.53
CA ARG A 306 -6.95 18.72 -2.50
C ARG A 306 -6.04 19.57 -3.39
N ARG A 307 -4.91 19.05 -3.86
CA ARG A 307 -4.08 19.75 -4.86
C ARG A 307 -4.55 19.48 -6.29
N LEU A 308 -5.36 18.44 -6.50
CA LEU A 308 -5.95 18.12 -7.79
C LEU A 308 -7.26 18.88 -8.03
N THR A 309 -7.79 19.57 -7.03
CA THR A 309 -9.02 20.36 -7.14
C THR A 309 -8.92 21.67 -6.38
N SER A 310 -9.75 22.62 -6.77
CA SER A 310 -9.90 23.90 -6.11
C SER A 310 -11.36 24.38 -6.22
N THR A 311 -11.62 25.63 -5.89
CA THR A 311 -12.95 26.22 -6.04
C THR A 311 -13.34 26.39 -7.52
N SER A 312 -12.44 26.78 -8.41
CA SER A 312 -12.75 27.14 -9.81
C SER A 312 -12.26 26.12 -10.84
N TRP A 313 -11.26 25.32 -10.51
CA TRP A 313 -10.67 24.32 -11.41
C TRP A 313 -10.40 23.01 -10.68
N GLY A 314 -10.26 21.91 -11.42
CA GLY A 314 -9.90 20.62 -10.85
C GLY A 314 -9.78 19.54 -11.92
N ALA A 315 -9.18 18.41 -11.53
CA ALA A 315 -9.15 17.20 -12.34
C ALA A 315 -10.57 16.66 -12.58
N SER A 316 -10.72 15.79 -13.58
CA SER A 316 -12.01 15.16 -13.85
C SER A 316 -12.49 14.32 -12.65
N PRO A 317 -13.82 14.25 -12.43
CA PRO A 317 -14.39 13.43 -11.36
C PRO A 317 -13.92 11.98 -11.34
N GLN A 318 -13.72 11.36 -12.52
CA GLN A 318 -13.18 10.01 -12.64
C GLN A 318 -11.75 9.93 -12.10
N VAL A 319 -10.88 10.87 -12.49
CA VAL A 319 -9.50 10.92 -12.00
C VAL A 319 -9.47 11.10 -10.48
N LEU A 320 -10.34 11.94 -9.93
CA LEU A 320 -10.44 12.13 -8.47
C LEU A 320 -10.94 10.89 -7.76
N ARG A 321 -11.97 10.22 -8.28
CA ARG A 321 -12.47 8.97 -7.71
C ARG A 321 -11.40 7.89 -7.74
N THR A 322 -10.79 7.63 -8.90
CA THR A 322 -9.75 6.61 -9.05
C THR A 322 -8.55 6.91 -8.15
N SER A 323 -8.09 8.16 -8.12
CA SER A 323 -7.01 8.59 -7.21
C SER A 323 -7.39 8.41 -5.75
N SER A 324 -8.65 8.69 -5.38
CA SER A 324 -9.13 8.51 -4.02
C SER A 324 -9.18 7.04 -3.60
N LEU A 325 -9.58 6.14 -4.49
CA LEU A 325 -9.59 4.71 -4.23
C LEU A 325 -8.16 4.18 -4.09
N ALA A 326 -7.28 4.56 -5.02
CA ALA A 326 -5.89 4.13 -5.08
C ALA A 326 -5.03 4.70 -3.93
N LEU A 327 -5.28 5.92 -3.48
CA LEU A 327 -4.51 6.56 -2.40
C LEU A 327 -5.22 6.49 -1.05
N CYS A 328 -6.45 6.94 -0.92
CA CYS A 328 -7.08 7.08 0.39
C CYS A 328 -7.69 5.76 0.87
N PHE A 329 -8.55 5.13 0.07
CA PHE A 329 -9.21 3.89 0.47
C PHE A 329 -8.23 2.72 0.59
N SER A 330 -7.27 2.57 -0.32
CA SER A 330 -6.24 1.50 -0.22
C SER A 330 -5.46 1.55 1.11
N ALA A 331 -5.09 2.75 1.59
CA ALA A 331 -4.45 2.90 2.90
C ALA A 331 -5.38 2.56 4.05
N ALA A 332 -6.64 2.97 3.93
CA ALA A 332 -7.64 2.78 4.96
C ALA A 332 -8.16 1.34 5.03
N GLU A 333 -8.06 0.56 3.96
CA GLU A 333 -8.58 -0.80 3.87
C GLU A 333 -7.48 -1.86 4.09
N TYR A 334 -6.21 -1.45 4.08
CA TYR A 334 -5.10 -2.34 4.40
C TYR A 334 -5.29 -3.02 5.77
N ALA A 335 -5.24 -4.36 5.74
CA ALA A 335 -5.44 -5.24 6.89
C ALA A 335 -6.75 -4.98 7.66
N CYS A 336 -7.77 -4.39 7.04
CA CYS A 336 -9.00 -4.04 7.74
C CYS A 336 -9.78 -5.20 8.35
N PRO A 337 -9.74 -6.45 7.85
CA PRO A 337 -10.40 -7.56 8.54
C PRO A 337 -9.97 -7.74 10.01
N ILE A 338 -8.72 -7.40 10.34
CA ILE A 338 -8.15 -7.53 11.68
C ILE A 338 -8.72 -6.49 12.65
N TRP A 339 -8.91 -5.25 12.20
CA TRP A 339 -9.29 -4.12 13.04
C TRP A 339 -10.70 -3.57 12.76
N ALA A 340 -11.45 -4.13 11.81
CA ALA A 340 -12.79 -3.68 11.40
C ALA A 340 -13.81 -3.60 12.55
N ARG A 341 -13.63 -4.43 13.59
CA ARG A 341 -14.48 -4.47 14.79
C ARG A 341 -14.00 -3.55 15.92
N SER A 342 -12.90 -2.83 15.72
CA SER A 342 -12.43 -1.82 16.66
C SER A 342 -13.51 -0.74 16.87
N ALA A 343 -13.70 -0.34 18.13
CA ALA A 343 -14.53 0.83 18.45
C ALA A 343 -13.97 2.14 17.83
N HIS A 344 -12.67 2.16 17.52
CA HIS A 344 -11.97 3.31 16.94
C HIS A 344 -11.98 3.34 15.41
N ALA A 345 -12.55 2.33 14.75
CA ALA A 345 -12.62 2.27 13.29
C ALA A 345 -13.35 3.47 12.68
N ARG A 346 -14.32 4.05 13.42
CA ARG A 346 -15.03 5.28 13.03
C ARG A 346 -14.11 6.49 12.88
N GLU A 347 -12.96 6.53 13.56
CA GLU A 347 -11.99 7.62 13.42
C GLU A 347 -11.38 7.66 12.01
N VAL A 348 -11.21 6.50 11.38
CA VAL A 348 -10.74 6.39 9.97
C VAL A 348 -11.86 6.84 9.02
N ASP A 349 -13.11 6.50 9.32
CA ASP A 349 -14.28 6.86 8.51
C ASP A 349 -14.41 8.38 8.39
N VAL A 350 -14.08 9.14 9.43
CA VAL A 350 -14.06 10.61 9.39
C VAL A 350 -13.13 11.13 8.29
N ALA A 351 -11.93 10.56 8.15
CA ALA A 351 -11.00 10.96 7.09
C ALA A 351 -11.44 10.50 5.69
N LEU A 352 -12.14 9.36 5.59
CA LEU A 352 -12.74 8.90 4.33
C LEU A 352 -13.95 9.74 3.93
N ASN A 353 -14.75 10.22 4.88
CA ASN A 353 -15.83 11.18 4.60
C ASN A 353 -15.28 12.45 3.95
N ASP A 354 -14.16 12.98 4.46
CA ASP A 354 -13.47 14.12 3.84
C ASP A 354 -12.94 13.79 2.44
N THR A 355 -12.46 12.57 2.23
CA THR A 355 -12.02 12.09 0.91
C THR A 355 -13.15 12.19 -0.11
N VAL A 356 -14.33 11.65 0.25
CA VAL A 356 -15.52 11.64 -0.62
C VAL A 356 -16.06 13.05 -0.85
N ARG A 357 -15.95 13.96 0.13
CA ARG A 357 -16.25 15.39 -0.06
C ARG A 357 -15.33 16.04 -1.10
N ILE A 358 -14.05 15.70 -1.12
CA ILE A 358 -13.11 16.21 -2.14
C ILE A 358 -13.49 15.69 -3.53
N VAL A 359 -13.88 14.42 -3.66
CA VAL A 359 -14.29 13.83 -4.96
C VAL A 359 -15.59 14.44 -5.48
N THR A 360 -16.56 14.67 -4.59
CA THR A 360 -17.88 15.19 -4.96
C THR A 360 -17.93 16.71 -5.07
N GLY A 361 -17.02 17.43 -4.41
CA GLY A 361 -17.05 18.90 -4.31
C GLY A 361 -18.09 19.45 -3.32
N CYS A 362 -18.75 18.56 -2.58
CA CYS A 362 -19.78 18.90 -1.59
C CYS A 362 -19.19 19.54 -0.32
N LEU A 363 -20.00 20.37 0.34
CA LEU A 363 -19.62 21.07 1.56
C LEU A 363 -19.70 20.15 2.79
N LYS A 364 -19.05 20.54 3.89
CA LYS A 364 -19.04 19.77 5.15
C LYS A 364 -20.45 19.45 5.72
N PRO A 365 -21.47 20.31 5.60
CA PRO A 365 -22.81 20.01 6.11
C PRO A 365 -23.57 18.93 5.31
N THR A 366 -23.12 18.57 4.11
CA THR A 366 -23.84 17.58 3.27
C THR A 366 -23.98 16.24 4.00
N PRO A 367 -25.19 15.65 4.05
CA PRO A 367 -25.44 14.35 4.66
C PRO A 367 -24.58 13.24 4.04
N LEU A 368 -24.03 12.36 4.88
CA LEU A 368 -23.10 11.31 4.44
C LEU A 368 -23.73 10.35 3.42
N HIS A 369 -25.02 10.00 3.58
CA HIS A 369 -25.68 9.08 2.66
C HIS A 369 -25.70 9.63 1.22
N LYS A 370 -26.00 10.92 1.01
CA LYS A 370 -25.95 11.57 -0.30
C LYS A 370 -24.53 11.60 -0.87
N LEU A 371 -23.50 11.84 -0.04
CA LEU A 371 -22.10 11.91 -0.49
C LEU A 371 -21.60 10.61 -1.10
N TYR A 372 -21.84 9.48 -0.40
CA TYR A 372 -21.38 8.17 -0.85
C TYR A 372 -22.08 7.75 -2.14
N SER A 373 -23.37 8.05 -2.28
CA SER A 373 -24.13 7.82 -3.53
C SER A 373 -23.57 8.67 -4.67
N LEU A 374 -23.29 9.97 -4.45
CA LEU A 374 -22.72 10.85 -5.48
C LEU A 374 -21.32 10.40 -5.95
N ALA A 375 -20.47 9.96 -5.02
CA ALA A 375 -19.13 9.48 -5.35
C ALA A 375 -19.12 8.07 -5.95
N GLY A 376 -20.23 7.33 -5.86
CA GLY A 376 -20.28 5.94 -6.28
C GLY A 376 -19.30 5.07 -5.50
N ILE A 377 -19.21 5.24 -4.19
CA ILE A 377 -18.33 4.45 -3.32
C ILE A 377 -19.16 3.99 -2.13
N ALA A 378 -19.19 2.68 -1.86
CA ALA A 378 -19.88 2.18 -0.68
C ALA A 378 -19.29 2.75 0.63
N PRO A 379 -20.10 3.00 1.68
CA PRO A 379 -19.60 3.51 2.95
C PRO A 379 -18.51 2.62 3.58
N PRO A 380 -17.50 3.20 4.26
CA PRO A 380 -16.35 2.47 4.81
C PRO A 380 -16.73 1.32 5.74
N SER A 381 -17.79 1.50 6.53
CA SER A 381 -18.29 0.45 7.42
C SER A 381 -18.78 -0.79 6.68
N ILE A 382 -19.38 -0.62 5.50
CA ILE A 382 -19.83 -1.71 4.63
C ILE A 382 -18.63 -2.35 3.94
N ARG A 383 -17.74 -1.52 3.37
CA ARG A 383 -16.52 -2.01 2.71
C ARG A 383 -15.66 -2.87 3.64
N ARG A 384 -15.44 -2.43 4.88
CA ARG A 384 -14.74 -3.23 5.90
C ARG A 384 -15.47 -4.53 6.28
N LYS A 385 -16.81 -4.50 6.36
CA LYS A 385 -17.60 -5.70 6.66
C LYS A 385 -17.45 -6.74 5.55
N VAL A 386 -17.53 -6.31 4.29
CA VAL A 386 -17.34 -7.20 3.14
C VAL A 386 -15.92 -7.73 3.06
N ALA A 387 -14.91 -6.88 3.23
CA ALA A 387 -13.50 -7.32 3.26
C ALA A 387 -13.26 -8.38 4.36
N TRP A 388 -13.91 -8.22 5.52
CA TRP A 388 -13.87 -9.21 6.58
C TRP A 388 -14.57 -10.52 6.20
N SER A 389 -15.76 -10.48 5.60
CA SER A 389 -16.47 -11.68 5.15
C SER A 389 -15.74 -12.42 4.03
N VAL A 390 -15.05 -11.71 3.14
CA VAL A 390 -14.16 -12.30 2.12
C VAL A 390 -12.98 -13.02 2.78
N GLU A 391 -12.34 -12.40 3.76
CA GLU A 391 -11.23 -13.03 4.48
C GLU A 391 -11.67 -14.26 5.27
N LYS A 392 -12.88 -14.22 5.84
CA LYS A 392 -13.49 -15.39 6.49
C LYS A 392 -13.77 -16.52 5.50
N ALA A 393 -14.28 -16.21 4.31
CA ALA A 393 -14.50 -17.21 3.27
C ALA A 393 -13.19 -17.87 2.82
N LYS A 394 -12.10 -17.10 2.62
CA LYS A 394 -10.77 -17.68 2.35
C LYS A 394 -10.32 -18.61 3.47
N GLN A 395 -10.53 -18.21 4.73
CA GLN A 395 -10.17 -19.02 5.89
C GLN A 395 -10.94 -20.35 5.96
N GLU A 396 -12.16 -20.42 5.46
CA GLU A 396 -13.01 -21.62 5.51
C GLU A 396 -12.89 -22.49 4.25
N CYS A 397 -12.62 -21.88 3.09
CA CYS A 397 -12.67 -22.56 1.80
C CYS A 397 -11.30 -22.81 1.18
N ASP A 398 -10.26 -22.02 1.51
CA ASP A 398 -8.93 -22.18 0.92
C ASP A 398 -8.00 -22.94 1.88
N SER A 399 -7.67 -24.20 1.52
CA SER A 399 -6.78 -25.05 2.29
C SER A 399 -5.36 -24.51 2.44
N ARG A 400 -4.95 -23.57 1.57
CA ARG A 400 -3.64 -22.89 1.63
C ARG A 400 -3.64 -21.71 2.59
N HIS A 401 -4.81 -21.25 3.02
CA HIS A 401 -4.90 -20.12 3.94
C HIS A 401 -4.24 -20.52 5.28
N PRO A 402 -3.35 -19.70 5.88
CA PRO A 402 -2.64 -20.07 7.11
C PRO A 402 -3.57 -20.39 8.30
N LEU A 403 -4.79 -19.84 8.27
CA LEU A 403 -5.80 -20.08 9.31
C LEU A 403 -6.87 -21.09 8.88
N TYR A 404 -6.64 -21.83 7.80
CA TYR A 404 -7.53 -22.91 7.37
C TYR A 404 -7.69 -23.93 8.50
N SER A 405 -8.94 -24.35 8.74
CA SER A 405 -9.33 -25.21 9.87
C SER A 405 -9.04 -24.65 11.27
N HIS A 406 -8.59 -23.39 11.41
CA HIS A 406 -8.35 -22.79 12.71
C HIS A 406 -9.68 -22.44 13.38
N THR A 407 -9.93 -23.05 14.55
CA THR A 407 -11.11 -22.77 15.35
C THR A 407 -10.88 -21.59 16.27
N ALA A 408 -11.87 -20.72 16.37
CA ALA A 408 -11.78 -19.58 17.24
C ALA A 408 -11.88 -20.01 18.71
N ALA A 409 -10.98 -19.49 19.56
CA ALA A 409 -11.12 -19.67 20.99
C ALA A 409 -12.41 -19.00 21.49
N PRO A 410 -13.13 -19.61 22.45
CA PRO A 410 -14.33 -19.02 23.03
C PRO A 410 -14.01 -17.65 23.63
N SER A 411 -14.85 -16.66 23.33
CA SER A 411 -14.60 -15.30 23.82
C SER A 411 -14.79 -15.23 25.33
N ARG A 412 -13.69 -15.11 26.08
CA ARG A 412 -13.74 -14.88 27.53
C ARG A 412 -14.44 -13.56 27.90
N LEU A 413 -14.39 -12.56 27.02
CA LEU A 413 -14.98 -11.23 27.24
C LEU A 413 -16.01 -10.91 26.16
N LYS A 414 -17.25 -10.58 26.57
CA LYS A 414 -18.34 -10.17 25.67
C LYS A 414 -18.00 -8.95 24.79
N SER A 415 -17.08 -8.10 25.24
CA SER A 415 -16.63 -6.91 24.51
C SER A 415 -15.65 -7.22 23.38
N ARG A 416 -14.99 -8.39 23.40
CA ARG A 416 -14.03 -8.78 22.36
C ARG A 416 -14.73 -9.60 21.29
N LYS A 417 -14.75 -9.04 20.08
CA LYS A 417 -15.32 -9.69 18.89
C LYS A 417 -14.17 -10.04 17.97
N ALA A 418 -13.66 -11.26 18.11
CA ALA A 418 -12.60 -11.78 17.26
C ALA A 418 -13.07 -11.84 15.81
N PHE A 419 -12.17 -11.62 14.86
CA PHE A 419 -12.50 -11.74 13.45
C PHE A 419 -12.94 -13.18 13.08
N LEU A 420 -12.41 -14.19 13.79
CA LEU A 420 -12.74 -15.60 13.59
C LEU A 420 -14.16 -15.97 14.06
N ASN A 421 -14.75 -15.17 14.96
CA ASN A 421 -16.13 -15.37 15.46
C ASN A 421 -17.18 -14.74 14.53
N SER A 422 -16.85 -14.56 13.24
CA SER A 422 -17.81 -14.10 12.24
C SER A 422 -18.92 -15.13 12.05
N GLU A 423 -20.15 -14.65 11.93
CA GLU A 423 -21.30 -15.49 11.56
C GLU A 423 -21.51 -15.57 10.04
N VAL A 424 -20.85 -14.72 9.23
CA VAL A 424 -21.15 -14.63 7.79
C VAL A 424 -19.88 -14.59 6.93
N SER A 425 -19.65 -15.70 6.23
CA SER A 425 -18.66 -15.85 5.16
C SER A 425 -19.27 -15.48 3.82
N LEU A 426 -18.48 -14.88 2.93
CA LEU A 426 -18.89 -14.53 1.58
C LEU A 426 -18.36 -15.57 0.57
N THR A 427 -19.04 -16.70 0.43
CA THR A 427 -18.57 -17.83 -0.40
C THR A 427 -18.97 -17.70 -1.88
N ASP A 428 -20.20 -17.24 -2.15
CA ASP A 428 -20.81 -17.34 -3.49
C ASP A 428 -21.23 -15.99 -4.10
N GLU A 429 -21.05 -14.89 -3.38
CA GLU A 429 -21.44 -13.55 -3.80
C GLU A 429 -20.21 -12.72 -4.23
N ASN A 430 -20.31 -11.99 -5.34
CA ASN A 430 -19.29 -11.02 -5.72
C ASN A 430 -19.16 -9.95 -4.61
N PRO A 431 -17.95 -9.60 -4.13
CA PRO A 431 -17.77 -8.58 -3.10
C PRO A 431 -18.43 -7.23 -3.41
N GLN A 432 -18.55 -6.86 -4.69
CA GLN A 432 -19.28 -5.66 -5.10
C GLN A 432 -20.78 -5.78 -4.84
N ASN A 433 -21.41 -6.88 -5.25
CA ASN A 433 -22.83 -7.13 -5.02
C ASN A 433 -23.16 -7.16 -3.53
N ALA A 434 -22.30 -7.80 -2.74
CA ALA A 434 -22.41 -7.82 -1.29
C ALA A 434 -22.36 -6.42 -0.67
N ARG A 435 -21.50 -5.54 -1.20
CA ARG A 435 -21.46 -4.14 -0.77
C ARG A 435 -22.74 -3.41 -1.12
N LEU A 436 -23.27 -3.58 -2.33
CA LEU A 436 -24.50 -2.92 -2.78
C LEU A 436 -25.70 -3.37 -1.95
N ARG A 437 -25.91 -4.67 -1.77
CA ARG A 437 -26.96 -5.23 -0.92
C ARG A 437 -26.91 -4.71 0.52
N LEU A 438 -25.73 -4.75 1.15
CA LEU A 438 -25.54 -4.23 2.51
C LEU A 438 -25.69 -2.69 2.60
N TRP A 439 -25.53 -2.00 1.47
CA TRP A 439 -25.71 -0.56 1.38
C TRP A 439 -27.20 -0.21 1.28
N GLU A 440 -27.94 -0.93 0.43
CA GLU A 440 -29.40 -0.85 0.33
C GLU A 440 -30.07 -1.15 1.67
N GLU A 441 -29.70 -2.25 2.35
CA GLU A 441 -30.23 -2.62 3.67
C GLU A 441 -30.07 -1.53 4.76
N LYS A 442 -29.08 -0.64 4.61
CA LYS A 442 -28.74 0.40 5.60
C LYS A 442 -29.23 1.80 5.23
N GLN A 443 -29.68 2.01 4.00
CA GLN A 443 -30.19 3.29 3.52
C GLN A 443 -31.71 3.39 3.75
N PRO A 444 -32.27 4.61 3.81
CA PRO A 444 -33.72 4.77 3.79
C PRO A 444 -34.34 4.18 2.52
N GLN A 445 -35.62 3.81 2.59
CA GLN A 445 -36.36 3.09 1.54
C GLN A 445 -36.41 3.83 0.18
N ASP A 446 -36.18 5.15 0.16
CA ASP A 446 -36.12 5.96 -1.05
C ASP A 446 -34.69 6.54 -1.24
N PRO A 447 -33.84 5.90 -2.05
CA PRO A 447 -32.46 6.31 -2.21
C PRO A 447 -32.36 7.55 -3.11
N PHE A 448 -31.66 8.58 -2.60
CA PHE A 448 -31.39 9.86 -3.29
C PHE A 448 -30.90 9.72 -4.75
N LEU A 449 -30.12 8.67 -5.02
CA LEU A 449 -29.68 8.21 -6.35
C LEU A 449 -29.63 6.68 -6.30
N PRO A 450 -29.73 5.98 -7.45
CA PRO A 450 -29.44 4.55 -7.51
C PRO A 450 -28.11 4.24 -6.82
N LEU A 451 -28.12 3.24 -5.93
CA LEU A 451 -26.94 2.87 -5.18
C LEU A 451 -26.04 2.02 -6.06
N GLU A 452 -25.03 2.66 -6.64
CA GLU A 452 -24.07 2.01 -7.52
C GLU A 452 -22.63 2.35 -7.08
N GLU A 453 -21.68 1.45 -7.34
CA GLU A 453 -20.25 1.77 -7.22
C GLU A 453 -19.72 2.48 -8.48
N LYS A 454 -20.50 3.44 -9.00
CA LYS A 454 -20.20 4.28 -10.16
C LYS A 454 -20.55 5.74 -9.86
N LEU A 455 -19.77 6.67 -10.41
CA LEU A 455 -20.02 8.10 -10.20
C LEU A 455 -21.40 8.47 -10.74
N ALA A 456 -22.10 9.36 -10.04
CA ALA A 456 -23.38 9.90 -10.48
C ALA A 456 -23.30 10.52 -11.90
N PRO A 457 -24.43 10.62 -12.62
CA PRO A 457 -24.48 11.24 -13.95
C PRO A 457 -23.84 12.64 -13.99
N GLY A 458 -23.27 13.03 -15.13
CA GLY A 458 -22.53 14.29 -15.26
C GLY A 458 -21.07 14.23 -14.80
N ASN A 459 -20.55 13.02 -14.53
CA ASN A 459 -19.17 12.81 -14.12
C ASN A 459 -18.11 13.19 -15.19
N SER A 460 -18.49 13.34 -16.46
CA SER A 460 -17.62 13.82 -17.54
C SER A 460 -17.53 15.36 -17.63
N LEU A 461 -18.35 16.08 -16.85
CA LEU A 461 -18.40 17.54 -16.88
C LEU A 461 -17.12 18.17 -16.29
N PRO A 462 -16.77 19.41 -16.72
CA PRO A 462 -15.75 20.19 -16.06
C PRO A 462 -15.97 20.30 -14.55
N TRP A 463 -14.88 20.28 -13.79
CA TRP A 463 -14.90 20.21 -12.32
C TRP A 463 -15.84 21.23 -11.65
N HIS A 464 -15.81 22.50 -12.09
CA HIS A 464 -16.64 23.55 -11.50
C HIS A 464 -18.14 23.27 -11.69
N ILE A 465 -18.54 22.73 -12.85
CA ILE A 465 -19.93 22.33 -13.12
C ILE A 465 -20.29 21.10 -12.30
N TRP A 466 -19.44 20.06 -12.27
CA TRP A 466 -19.65 18.85 -11.46
C TRP A 466 -19.86 19.17 -9.97
N LYS A 467 -18.98 20.00 -9.40
CA LYS A 467 -19.05 20.47 -8.02
C LYS A 467 -20.37 21.20 -7.76
N THR A 468 -20.75 22.14 -8.62
CA THR A 468 -22.00 22.90 -8.46
C THR A 468 -23.24 22.00 -8.60
N LEU A 469 -23.25 21.12 -9.59
CA LEU A 469 -24.30 20.13 -9.81
C LEU A 469 -24.51 19.26 -8.57
N ASN A 470 -23.42 18.77 -7.96
CA ASN A 470 -23.49 17.96 -6.74
C ASN A 470 -23.96 18.75 -5.51
N ARG A 471 -23.66 20.05 -5.42
CA ARG A 471 -24.20 20.92 -4.36
C ARG A 471 -25.70 21.14 -4.53
N LEU A 472 -26.17 21.36 -5.77
CA LEU A 472 -27.59 21.49 -6.10
C LEU A 472 -28.34 20.19 -5.78
N ARG A 473 -27.81 19.05 -6.23
CA ARG A 473 -28.27 17.68 -5.92
C ARG A 473 -28.40 17.44 -4.42
N ALA A 474 -27.33 17.70 -3.68
CA ALA A 474 -27.30 17.50 -2.23
C ALA A 474 -28.18 18.48 -1.46
N GLU A 475 -28.64 19.57 -2.11
CA GLU A 475 -29.37 20.69 -1.52
C GLU A 475 -28.53 21.44 -0.47
N VAL A 476 -27.21 21.41 -0.65
CA VAL A 476 -26.24 22.04 0.25
C VAL A 476 -25.17 22.74 -0.58
N GLY A 477 -25.30 24.06 -0.71
CA GLY A 477 -24.36 24.95 -1.40
C GLY A 477 -24.17 26.26 -0.63
N CYS A 478 -23.24 27.10 -1.09
CA CYS A 478 -22.94 28.41 -0.50
C CYS A 478 -23.94 29.49 -0.92
N CYS A 479 -25.24 29.18 -0.96
CA CYS A 479 -26.28 30.18 -1.26
C CYS A 479 -26.42 31.18 -0.11
N LYS A 480 -26.88 32.41 -0.39
CA LYS A 480 -26.99 33.48 0.63
C LYS A 480 -27.80 33.04 1.85
N ASP A 481 -28.88 32.27 1.65
CA ASP A 481 -29.67 31.74 2.76
C ASP A 481 -28.85 30.81 3.70
N ASN A 482 -28.06 29.89 3.13
CA ASN A 482 -27.18 29.03 3.92
C ASN A 482 -26.05 29.82 4.58
N LEU A 483 -25.47 30.80 3.89
CA LEU A 483 -24.42 31.67 4.45
C LEU A 483 -24.93 32.48 5.65
N CYS A 484 -26.16 32.99 5.58
CA CYS A 484 -26.82 33.66 6.71
C CYS A 484 -27.09 32.67 7.85
N LYS A 485 -27.63 31.47 7.55
CA LYS A 485 -27.84 30.41 8.56
C LYS A 485 -26.55 29.97 9.26
N TRP A 486 -25.42 30.00 8.56
CA TRP A 486 -24.10 29.66 9.11
C TRP A 486 -23.37 30.86 9.75
N GLY A 487 -23.96 32.06 9.73
CA GLY A 487 -23.39 33.26 10.35
C GLY A 487 -22.24 33.89 9.57
N TYR A 488 -22.03 33.55 8.29
CA TYR A 488 -20.99 34.17 7.46
C TYR A 488 -21.40 35.52 6.87
N THR A 489 -22.70 35.80 6.79
CA THR A 489 -23.24 37.06 6.28
C THR A 489 -24.30 37.61 7.24
N VAL A 490 -24.18 38.89 7.57
CA VAL A 490 -25.11 39.64 8.45
C VAL A 490 -26.18 40.40 7.63
N GLY A 491 -26.18 40.23 6.30
CA GLY A 491 -27.07 40.92 5.36
C GLY A 491 -28.33 40.14 4.96
N THR A 492 -29.06 40.68 3.99
CA THR A 492 -30.27 40.08 3.42
C THR A 492 -29.96 38.75 2.72
N ASN A 493 -30.75 37.72 2.98
CA ASN A 493 -30.68 36.44 2.24
C ASN A 493 -31.33 36.50 0.85
N LEU A 494 -31.79 37.68 0.41
CA LEU A 494 -32.43 37.91 -0.89
C LEU A 494 -31.49 37.56 -2.05
N CYS A 495 -32.04 36.84 -3.02
CA CYS A 495 -31.39 36.58 -4.30
C CYS A 495 -31.25 37.88 -5.09
N ASP A 496 -30.27 37.95 -5.99
CA ASP A 496 -30.02 39.14 -6.82
C ASP A 496 -31.17 39.42 -7.80
N CYS A 497 -32.05 38.44 -8.03
CA CYS A 497 -33.29 38.63 -8.79
C CYS A 497 -34.35 39.44 -8.04
N GLY A 498 -34.20 39.64 -6.72
CA GLY A 498 -35.13 40.39 -5.87
C GLY A 498 -36.44 39.69 -5.54
N THR A 499 -36.74 38.51 -6.10
CA THR A 499 -38.06 37.88 -5.95
C THR A 499 -38.22 37.00 -4.72
N ALA A 500 -37.13 36.40 -4.23
CA ALA A 500 -37.15 35.51 -3.08
C ALA A 500 -35.77 35.42 -2.41
N PRO A 501 -35.68 34.87 -1.18
CA PRO A 501 -34.42 34.43 -0.60
C PRO A 501 -33.68 33.45 -1.52
N GLN A 502 -32.36 33.56 -1.61
CA GLN A 502 -31.51 32.67 -2.40
C GLN A 502 -31.34 31.32 -1.68
N THR A 503 -32.39 30.50 -1.72
CA THR A 503 -32.38 29.11 -1.25
C THR A 503 -31.88 28.16 -2.34
N MET A 504 -31.46 26.95 -1.97
CA MET A 504 -31.03 25.94 -2.94
C MET A 504 -32.14 25.53 -3.92
N GLU A 505 -33.41 25.65 -3.53
CA GLU A 505 -34.57 25.39 -4.38
C GLU A 505 -34.83 26.56 -5.34
N HIS A 506 -34.74 27.81 -4.85
CA HIS A 506 -34.90 28.99 -5.69
C HIS A 506 -33.86 29.06 -6.83
N LEU A 507 -32.63 28.59 -6.59
CA LEU A 507 -31.58 28.54 -7.62
C LEU A 507 -31.96 27.72 -8.86
N LEU A 508 -32.90 26.78 -8.73
CA LEU A 508 -33.36 25.93 -9.83
C LEU A 508 -34.36 26.63 -10.77
N SER A 509 -35.06 27.65 -10.26
CA SER A 509 -36.12 28.39 -10.96
C SER A 509 -35.89 29.91 -10.97
N CYS A 510 -34.67 30.35 -10.63
CA CYS A 510 -34.34 31.77 -10.53
C CYS A 510 -34.49 32.48 -11.88
N PRO A 511 -35.20 33.62 -11.96
CA PRO A 511 -35.41 34.36 -13.22
C PRO A 511 -34.13 34.87 -13.89
N LEU A 512 -33.04 35.04 -13.13
CA LEU A 512 -31.74 35.44 -13.67
C LEU A 512 -31.02 34.29 -14.40
N CYS A 513 -31.38 33.05 -14.08
CA CYS A 513 -30.81 31.89 -14.74
C CYS A 513 -31.52 31.68 -16.09
N PRO A 514 -30.79 31.53 -17.22
CA PRO A 514 -31.39 31.39 -18.55
C PRO A 514 -32.17 30.08 -18.76
N SER A 515 -32.21 29.21 -17.75
CA SER A 515 -32.90 27.93 -17.80
C SER A 515 -33.39 27.58 -16.39
N THR A 516 -34.51 26.88 -16.33
CA THR A 516 -35.03 26.29 -15.10
C THR A 516 -34.78 24.79 -15.13
N CYS A 517 -34.58 24.16 -13.97
CA CYS A 517 -34.49 22.71 -13.89
C CYS A 517 -35.28 22.15 -12.70
N THR A 518 -35.70 20.89 -12.82
CA THR A 518 -36.35 20.14 -11.75
C THR A 518 -35.34 19.29 -10.98
N ARG A 519 -35.79 18.64 -9.89
CA ARG A 519 -34.95 17.67 -9.17
C ARG A 519 -34.56 16.48 -10.05
N GLU A 520 -35.48 15.98 -10.87
CA GLU A 520 -35.22 14.87 -11.79
C GLU A 520 -34.13 15.23 -12.81
N ASP A 521 -34.18 16.46 -13.36
CA ASP A 521 -33.14 16.95 -14.26
C ASP A 521 -31.75 16.94 -13.62
N LEU A 522 -31.66 17.30 -12.33
CA LEU A 522 -30.40 17.25 -11.59
C LEU A 522 -29.91 15.81 -11.42
N LEU A 523 -30.78 14.86 -11.10
CA LEU A 523 -30.41 13.45 -10.93
C LEU A 523 -29.86 12.88 -12.24
N GLN A 524 -30.54 13.12 -13.36
CA GLN A 524 -30.15 12.66 -14.70
C GLN A 524 -28.96 13.45 -15.29
N ALA A 525 -28.62 14.62 -14.73
CA ALA A 525 -27.65 15.57 -15.30
C ALA A 525 -28.01 16.01 -16.73
N ASN A 526 -29.29 16.27 -17.00
CA ASN A 526 -29.77 16.72 -18.30
C ASN A 526 -29.25 18.12 -18.65
N GLN A 527 -29.45 18.52 -19.91
CA GLN A 527 -28.95 19.80 -20.42
C GLN A 527 -29.41 21.02 -19.59
N ASN A 528 -30.65 21.00 -19.09
CA ASN A 528 -31.17 22.06 -18.20
C ASN A 528 -30.39 22.13 -16.88
N ALA A 529 -30.13 20.98 -16.25
CA ALA A 529 -29.32 20.91 -15.04
C ALA A 529 -27.88 21.36 -15.27
N ILE A 530 -27.29 21.02 -16.42
CA ILE A 530 -25.95 21.47 -16.81
C ILE A 530 -25.93 23.00 -16.98
N LYS A 531 -26.91 23.59 -17.66
CA LYS A 531 -27.01 25.05 -17.83
C LYS A 531 -27.16 25.77 -16.50
N VAL A 532 -28.04 25.30 -15.62
CA VAL A 532 -28.23 25.86 -14.28
C VAL A 532 -26.95 25.72 -13.45
N ALA A 533 -26.34 24.54 -13.41
CA ALA A 533 -25.10 24.32 -12.67
C ALA A 533 -23.94 25.16 -13.22
N SER A 534 -23.87 25.36 -14.54
CA SER A 534 -22.88 26.22 -15.19
C SER A 534 -23.10 27.70 -14.84
N PHE A 535 -24.35 28.18 -14.84
CA PHE A 535 -24.67 29.56 -14.47
C PHE A 535 -24.22 29.89 -13.04
N TRP A 536 -24.47 28.97 -12.10
CA TRP A 536 -24.08 29.14 -10.71
C TRP A 536 -22.62 28.69 -10.42
N SER A 537 -21.87 28.22 -11.42
CA SER A 537 -20.50 27.76 -11.25
C SER A 537 -19.55 28.95 -10.99
N GLY A 538 -19.33 29.23 -9.70
CA GLY A 538 -18.55 30.39 -9.25
C GLY A 538 -19.25 31.20 -8.16
N GLN A 539 -20.56 31.00 -8.00
CA GLN A 539 -21.36 31.71 -7.00
C GLN A 539 -21.74 30.83 -5.81
N ILE A 540 -21.85 29.49 -5.98
CA ILE A 540 -22.34 28.57 -4.93
C ILE A 540 -21.46 27.35 -4.65
#